data_AF-A0A7S1GD46-F1
#
_entry.id   AF-A0A7S1GD46-F1
#
_cell.length_a   1.000
_cell.length_b   1.000
_cell.length_c   1.000
_cell.angle_alpha   90.00
_cell.angle_beta   90.00
_cell.angle_gamma   90.00
#
_symmetry.space_group_name_H-M   'P 1'
#
loop_
_entity.id
_entity.type
_entity.pdbx_description
1 polymer ?
#
loop_
_entity_poly.entity_id
_entity_poly.type
_entity_poly.pdbx_seq_one_letter_code
_entity_poly.pdbx_strand_id
1 'polypeptide(L)'
;SGAGVGAASEVETAATAVGDAARVGGAEREAYGGCGAVDACVDALKWSEAVKAWSAWSACARALGNLSYDCGGNRAAVAAAGGVAPLRLGLDAGLATTA
;
A
#
# COMPACT_ATOMS: atom_id res chain seq x y z
N SER A 1 -23.15 12.65 -1.49
CA SER A 1 -22.00 12.13 -2.25
C SER A 1 -20.77 12.90 -1.82
N GLY A 2 -19.86 12.30 -1.05
CA GLY A 2 -18.75 13.01 -0.38
C GLY A 2 -17.98 12.13 0.62
N ALA A 3 -18.63 11.09 1.15
CA ALA A 3 -18.00 10.12 2.05
C ALA A 3 -16.86 9.32 1.37
N GLY A 4 -16.96 9.00 0.07
CA GLY A 4 -15.94 8.22 -0.64
C GLY A 4 -14.64 8.97 -0.94
N VAL A 5 -14.74 10.27 -1.24
CA VAL A 5 -13.55 11.13 -1.46
C VAL A 5 -12.85 11.49 -0.14
N GLY A 6 -13.60 11.65 0.95
CA GLY A 6 -13.02 11.81 2.29
C GLY A 6 -12.20 10.59 2.71
N ALA A 7 -12.79 9.39 2.59
CA ALA A 7 -12.11 8.14 2.94
C ALA A 7 -10.84 7.89 2.10
N ALA A 8 -10.85 8.23 0.80
CA ALA A 8 -9.67 8.06 -0.06
C ALA A 8 -8.51 8.97 0.36
N SER A 9 -8.81 10.23 0.71
CA SER A 9 -7.81 11.19 1.22
C SER A 9 -7.19 10.74 2.55
N GLU A 10 -8.00 10.17 3.44
CA GLU A 10 -7.54 9.63 4.73
C GLU A 10 -6.63 8.42 4.53
N VAL A 11 -7.01 7.49 3.64
CA VAL A 11 -6.18 6.34 3.27
C VAL A 11 -4.85 6.78 2.67
N GLU A 12 -4.87 7.74 1.75
CA GLU A 12 -3.66 8.31 1.15
C GLU A 12 -2.73 8.92 2.21
N THR A 13 -3.29 9.73 3.11
CA THR A 13 -2.54 10.38 4.19
C THR A 13 -1.90 9.35 5.13
N ALA A 14 -2.67 8.34 5.55
CA ALA A 14 -2.19 7.28 6.42
C ALA A 14 -1.09 6.44 5.75
N ALA A 15 -1.29 6.04 4.49
CA ALA A 15 -0.31 5.27 3.74
C ALA A 15 0.99 6.06 3.52
N THR A 16 0.89 7.36 3.24
CA THR A 16 2.07 8.24 3.12
C THR A 16 2.86 8.29 4.43
N ALA A 17 2.17 8.49 5.56
CA ALA A 17 2.82 8.50 6.87
C ALA A 17 3.52 7.17 7.20
N VAL A 18 2.87 6.03 6.91
CA VAL A 18 3.47 4.70 7.06
C VAL A 18 4.71 4.54 6.16
N GLY A 19 4.61 4.95 4.89
CA GLY A 19 5.70 4.87 3.94
C GLY A 19 6.91 5.72 4.33
N ASP A 20 6.67 6.93 4.84
CA ASP A 20 7.74 7.83 5.28
C ASP A 20 8.38 7.35 6.59
N ALA A 21 7.59 6.82 7.52
CA ALA A 21 8.10 6.19 8.74
C ALA A 21 8.98 4.96 8.43
N ALA A 22 8.56 4.12 7.48
CA ALA A 22 9.31 2.95 7.03
C ALA A 22 10.63 3.29 6.33
N ARG A 23 10.88 4.57 5.99
CA ARG A 23 12.11 5.02 5.32
C ARG A 23 13.29 5.18 6.27
N VAL A 24 13.04 5.33 7.58
CA VAL A 24 14.01 5.86 8.55
C VAL A 24 14.98 4.78 9.10
N GLY A 25 14.71 3.48 8.96
CA GLY A 25 15.68 2.43 9.30
C GLY A 25 15.19 0.99 9.07
N GLY A 26 16.13 0.03 9.05
CA GLY A 26 15.87 -1.39 8.76
C GLY A 26 15.21 -2.16 9.91
N ALA A 27 15.54 -1.83 11.16
CA ALA A 27 14.94 -2.45 12.35
C ALA A 27 13.48 -2.02 12.53
N GLU A 28 13.17 -0.78 12.15
CA GLU A 28 11.84 -0.20 12.16
C GLU A 28 10.96 -0.86 11.09
N ARG A 29 11.51 -1.22 9.93
CA ARG A 29 10.79 -1.97 8.89
C ARG A 29 10.29 -3.32 9.40
N GLU A 30 11.11 -4.10 10.10
CA GLU A 30 10.65 -5.35 10.73
C GLU A 30 9.63 -5.11 11.85
N ALA A 31 9.82 -4.06 12.66
CA ALA A 31 8.87 -3.70 13.73
C ALA A 31 7.49 -3.27 13.20
N TYR A 32 7.42 -2.57 12.05
CA TYR A 32 6.15 -2.20 11.41
C TYR A 32 5.45 -3.39 10.72
N GLY A 33 6.20 -4.39 10.27
CA GLY A 33 5.63 -5.66 9.84
C GLY A 33 4.85 -6.35 10.95
N GLY A 34 5.39 -6.32 12.17
CA GLY A 34 4.79 -6.93 13.36
C GLY A 34 3.57 -6.21 13.94
N CYS A 35 3.27 -4.97 13.54
CA CYS A 35 2.12 -4.21 14.05
C CYS A 35 0.89 -4.23 13.11
N GLY A 36 0.90 -5.03 12.05
CA GLY A 36 -0.21 -5.16 11.10
C GLY A 36 -0.27 -4.07 10.03
N ALA A 37 0.76 -3.21 9.92
CA ALA A 37 0.80 -2.16 8.90
C ALA A 37 0.80 -2.73 7.47
N VAL A 38 1.42 -3.90 7.26
CA VAL A 38 1.39 -4.63 5.98
C VAL A 38 -0.03 -5.01 5.61
N ASP A 39 -0.77 -5.66 6.52
CA ASP A 39 -2.14 -6.12 6.27
C ASP A 39 -3.07 -4.94 5.99
N ALA A 40 -2.98 -3.89 6.81
CA ALA A 40 -3.77 -2.66 6.62
C ALA A 40 -3.49 -1.99 5.27
N CYS A 41 -2.22 -1.92 4.83
CA CYS A 41 -1.88 -1.37 3.53
C CYS A 41 -2.35 -2.26 2.38
N VAL A 42 -2.35 -3.59 2.53
CA VAL A 42 -2.87 -4.52 1.52
C VAL A 42 -4.39 -4.42 1.38
N ASP A 43 -5.12 -4.30 2.49
CA ASP A 43 -6.57 -4.12 2.45
C ASP A 43 -6.96 -2.76 1.86
N ALA A 44 -6.24 -1.70 2.24
CA ALA A 44 -6.40 -0.38 1.65
C ALA A 44 -6.08 -0.36 0.15
N LEU A 45 -5.08 -1.12 -0.29
CA LEU A 45 -4.72 -1.28 -1.70
C LEU A 45 -5.86 -1.95 -2.49
N LYS A 46 -6.43 -3.04 -1.97
CA LYS A 46 -7.58 -3.74 -2.58
C LYS A 46 -8.82 -2.84 -2.64
N TRP A 47 -9.13 -2.14 -1.55
CA TRP A 47 -10.24 -1.21 -1.51
C TRP A 47 -10.07 -0.07 -2.52
N SER A 48 -8.89 0.56 -2.55
CA SER A 48 -8.59 1.67 -3.45
C SER A 48 -8.69 1.26 -4.92
N GLU A 49 -8.30 0.03 -5.25
CA GLU A 49 -8.49 -0.54 -6.59
C GLU A 49 -9.96 -0.70 -6.94
N ALA A 50 -10.76 -1.26 -6.02
CA ALA A 50 -12.20 -1.48 -6.23
C ALA A 50 -12.97 -0.18 -6.46
N VAL A 51 -12.60 0.91 -5.76
CA VAL A 51 -13.23 2.23 -5.91
C VAL A 51 -12.48 3.16 -6.89
N LYS A 52 -11.42 2.67 -7.55
CA LYS A 52 -10.56 3.42 -8.50
C LYS A 52 -9.96 4.70 -7.91
N ALA A 53 -9.67 4.69 -6.61
CA ALA A 53 -8.97 5.77 -5.90
C ALA A 53 -7.46 5.66 -6.14
N TRP A 54 -7.00 6.00 -7.35
CA TRP A 54 -5.61 5.77 -7.77
C TRP A 54 -4.54 6.52 -6.97
N SER A 55 -4.89 7.68 -6.41
CA SER A 55 -3.99 8.42 -5.51
C SER A 55 -3.73 7.63 -4.22
N ALA A 56 -4.80 7.19 -3.54
CA ALA A 56 -4.73 6.34 -2.36
C ALA A 56 -4.04 5.00 -2.65
N TRP A 57 -4.38 4.36 -3.78
CA TRP A 57 -3.74 3.12 -4.23
C TRP A 57 -2.22 3.30 -4.38
N SER A 58 -1.78 4.39 -5.01
CA SER A 58 -0.36 4.68 -5.23
C SER A 58 0.39 4.91 -3.93
N ALA A 59 -0.24 5.59 -2.96
CA ALA A 59 0.32 5.77 -1.62
C ALA A 59 0.48 4.42 -0.89
N CYS A 60 -0.54 3.55 -0.93
CA CYS A 60 -0.45 2.20 -0.34
C CYS A 60 0.64 1.36 -1.01
N ALA A 61 0.74 1.37 -2.35
CA ALA A 61 1.77 0.64 -3.08
C ALA A 61 3.18 1.14 -2.71
N ARG A 62 3.37 2.45 -2.60
CA ARG A 62 4.63 3.06 -2.15
C ARG A 62 4.96 2.67 -0.70
N ALA A 63 3.98 2.70 0.20
CA ALA A 63 4.16 2.30 1.59
C ALA A 63 4.61 0.84 1.71
N LEU A 64 3.94 -0.06 0.98
CA LEU A 64 4.31 -1.48 0.92
C LEU A 64 5.72 -1.69 0.34
N GLY A 65 6.10 -0.91 -0.68
CA GLY A 65 7.45 -0.92 -1.24
C GLY A 65 8.51 -0.53 -0.20
N ASN A 66 8.25 0.54 0.56
CA ASN A 66 9.15 0.98 1.62
C ASN A 66 9.23 -0.03 2.77
N LEU A 67 8.10 -0.59 3.21
CA LEU A 67 8.07 -1.63 4.26
C LEU A 67 8.82 -2.89 3.84
N SER A 68 8.73 -3.27 2.57
CA SER A 68 9.35 -4.49 2.03
C SER A 68 10.83 -4.31 1.65
N TYR A 69 11.32 -3.07 1.61
CA TYR A 69 12.70 -2.78 1.21
C TYR A 69 13.68 -3.38 2.20
N ASP A 70 14.54 -4.29 1.70
CA ASP A 70 15.51 -5.03 2.51
C ASP A 70 14.93 -5.79 3.72
N CYS A 71 13.63 -6.13 3.67
CA CYS A 71 12.94 -6.85 4.74
C CYS A 71 12.28 -8.12 4.20
N GLY A 72 12.89 -9.28 4.47
CA GLY A 72 12.39 -10.58 4.03
C GLY A 72 11.02 -10.93 4.63
N GLY A 73 10.83 -10.66 5.92
CA GLY A 73 9.57 -10.91 6.63
C GLY A 73 8.40 -10.14 6.02
N ASN A 74 8.59 -8.85 5.73
CA ASN A 74 7.53 -8.03 5.14
C ASN A 74 7.21 -8.44 3.71
N ARG A 75 8.21 -8.84 2.90
CA ARG A 75 7.96 -9.41 1.57
C ARG A 75 7.07 -10.65 1.65
N ALA A 76 7.36 -11.56 2.59
CA ALA A 76 6.55 -12.75 2.81
C ALA A 76 5.14 -12.40 3.30
N ALA A 77 5.01 -11.42 4.21
CA ALA A 77 3.72 -10.96 4.73
C ALA A 77 2.85 -10.33 3.63
N VAL A 78 3.41 -9.48 2.78
CA VAL A 78 2.69 -8.88 1.63
C VAL A 78 2.16 -9.98 0.69
N ALA A 79 2.98 -10.99 0.41
CA ALA A 79 2.57 -12.12 -0.40
C ALA A 79 1.46 -12.94 0.27
N ALA A 80 1.61 -13.23 1.56
CA ALA A 80 0.62 -13.98 2.35
C ALA A 80 -0.73 -13.26 2.46
N ALA A 81 -0.72 -11.93 2.60
CA ALA A 81 -1.93 -11.09 2.62
C ALA A 81 -2.58 -10.93 1.23
N GLY A 82 -1.94 -11.44 0.17
CA GLY A 82 -2.44 -11.36 -1.21
C GLY A 82 -2.23 -9.98 -1.87
N GLY A 83 -1.24 -9.21 -1.44
CA GLY A 83 -0.94 -7.87 -1.99
C GLY A 83 -0.33 -7.89 -3.40
N VAL A 84 0.20 -9.02 -3.86
CA VAL A 84 0.86 -9.11 -5.19
C VAL A 84 -0.13 -8.94 -6.35
N ALA A 85 -1.31 -9.55 -6.26
CA ALA A 85 -2.33 -9.47 -7.30
C ALA A 85 -2.85 -8.04 -7.56
N PRO A 86 -3.28 -7.26 -6.54
CA PRO A 86 -3.71 -5.88 -6.76
C PRO A 86 -2.58 -4.97 -7.26
N LEU A 87 -1.31 -5.21 -6.87
CA LEU A 87 -0.15 -4.49 -7.41
C LEU A 87 0.01 -4.71 -8.93
N ARG A 88 -0.10 -5.97 -9.38
CA ARG A 88 -0.05 -6.33 -10.80
C ARG A 88 -1.18 -5.66 -11.58
N LEU A 89 -2.40 -5.72 -11.06
CA LEU A 89 -3.57 -5.18 -11.73
C LEU A 89 -3.50 -3.64 -11.86
N GLY A 90 -2.99 -2.93 -10.85
CA GLY A 90 -2.78 -1.49 -10.96
C GLY A 90 -1.73 -1.11 -12.00
N LEU A 91 -0.69 -1.93 -12.18
CA LEU A 91 0.29 -1.73 -13.26
C LEU A 91 -0.38 -1.86 -14.64
N ASP A 92 -1.19 -2.90 -14.84
CA ASP A 92 -1.91 -3.11 -16.10
C ASP A 92 -2.92 -1.97 -16.37
N ALA A 93 -3.62 -1.50 -15.34
CA ALA A 93 -4.54 -0.37 -15.43
C ALA A 93 -3.83 0.93 -15.84
N GLY A 94 -2.65 1.21 -15.26
CA GLY A 94 -1.85 2.39 -15.61
C GLY A 94 -1.32 2.34 -17.05
N LEU A 95 -0.95 1.16 -17.55
CA LEU A 95 -0.52 0.96 -18.93
C LEU A 95 -1.68 1.08 -19.94
N ALA A 96 -2.89 0.66 -19.56
CA ALA A 96 -4.07 0.80 -20.41
C ALA A 96 -4.52 2.26 -20.58
N THR A 97 -4.21 3.15 -19.64
CA THR A 97 -4.52 4.59 -19.73
C THR A 97 -3.57 5.40 -20.62
N THR A 98 -2.43 4.83 -21.05
CA THR A 98 -1.45 5.50 -21.93
C THR A 98 -1.47 5.00 -23.37
N ALA A 99 -2.36 4.05 -23.69
CA ALA A 99 -2.61 3.51 -25.04
C ALA A 99 -3.87 4.15 -25.66
#